data_AF-A0A927QY18-F1
#
_entry.id   AF-A0A927QY18-F1
#
_cell.length_a   1.000
_cell.length_b   1.000
_cell.length_c   1.000
_cell.angle_alpha   90.00
_cell.angle_beta   90.00
_cell.angle_gamma   90.00
#
_symmetry.space_group_name_H-M   'P 1'
#
loop_
_entity.id
_entity.type
_entity.pdbx_description
1 polymer ?
#
loop_
_entity_poly.entity_id
_entity_poly.type
_entity_poly.pdbx_seq_one_letter_code
_entity_poly.pdbx_strand_id
1 'polypeptide(L)'
;MKLWQRLSSKHRKREELLKNERLQLLLEIGVAHNEWVAAQERLNYVLDVDQIDYAVYAMEAAEKRFEMLIKQAKNMNLSAIDVYKGRVMEG
;
A
#
# COMPACT_ATOMS: atom_id res chain seq x y z
N MET A 1 14.12 24.27 -32.94
CA MET A 1 14.55 23.04 -32.25
C MET A 1 14.25 22.95 -30.74
N LYS A 2 13.47 23.85 -30.12
CA LYS A 2 13.15 23.79 -28.66
C LYS A 2 11.88 22.99 -28.31
N LEU A 3 11.03 22.67 -29.28
CA LEU A 3 9.78 21.92 -29.04
C LEU A 3 10.03 20.45 -28.67
N TRP A 4 10.94 19.76 -29.38
CA TRP A 4 11.30 18.37 -29.12
C TRP A 4 11.90 18.17 -27.71
N GLN A 5 12.72 19.12 -27.27
CA GLN A 5 13.26 19.13 -25.89
C GLN A 5 12.16 19.31 -24.84
N ARG A 6 11.23 20.26 -25.02
CA ARG A 6 10.09 20.46 -24.08
C ARG A 6 9.15 19.26 -24.04
N LEU A 7 8.85 18.64 -25.18
CA LEU A 7 8.04 17.42 -25.26
C LEU A 7 8.73 16.25 -24.54
N SER A 8 10.02 16.04 -24.77
CA SER A 8 10.79 14.99 -24.10
C SER A 8 10.90 15.20 -22.58
N SER A 9 11.01 16.46 -22.14
CA SER A 9 11.05 16.82 -20.72
C SER A 9 9.70 16.59 -20.03
N LYS A 10 8.60 16.96 -20.68
CA LYS A 10 7.24 16.72 -20.17
C LYS A 10 6.94 15.23 -20.04
N HIS A 11 7.37 14.43 -21.02
CA HIS A 11 7.20 12.98 -20.99
C HIS A 11 8.00 12.34 -19.86
N ARG A 12 9.28 12.71 -19.71
CA ARG A 12 10.15 12.23 -18.62
C ARG A 12 9.57 12.54 -17.23
N LYS A 13 9.06 13.76 -17.04
CA LYS A 13 8.42 14.16 -15.77
C LYS A 13 7.16 13.33 -15.47
N ARG A 14 6.38 12.98 -16.50
CA ARG A 14 5.19 12.12 -16.33
C ARG A 14 5.60 10.70 -15.92
N GLU A 15 6.61 10.12 -16.56
CA GLU A 15 7.11 8.79 -16.20
C GLU A 15 7.66 8.75 -14.78
N GLU A 16 8.36 9.80 -14.35
CA GLU A 16 8.86 9.92 -12.98
C GLU A 16 7.74 10.02 -11.94
N LEU A 17 6.69 10.80 -12.23
CA LEU A 17 5.49 10.88 -11.37
C LEU A 17 4.81 9.51 -11.25
N LEU A 18 4.58 8.81 -12.37
CA LEU A 18 3.99 7.46 -12.37
C LEU A 18 4.84 6.47 -11.59
N LYS A 19 6.18 6.55 -11.70
CA LYS A 19 7.09 5.72 -10.92
C LYS A 19 6.96 6.00 -9.42
N ASN A 20 6.88 7.27 -9.03
CA ASN A 20 6.72 7.67 -7.63
C ASN A 20 5.38 7.21 -7.06
N GLU A 21 4.29 7.39 -7.80
CA GLU A 21 2.95 6.92 -7.41
C GLU A 21 2.93 5.40 -7.19
N ARG A 22 3.56 4.63 -8.10
CA ARG A 22 3.70 3.17 -7.93
C ARG A 22 4.50 2.81 -6.69
N LEU A 23 5.61 3.49 -6.44
CA LEU A 23 6.42 3.25 -5.24
C LEU A 23 5.66 3.56 -3.95
N GLN A 24 4.92 4.68 -3.92
CA GLN A 24 4.07 5.03 -2.78
C GLN A 24 3.00 3.98 -2.51
N LEU A 25 2.31 3.51 -3.55
CA LEU A 25 1.31 2.44 -3.41
C LEU A 25 1.92 1.16 -2.85
N LEU A 26 3.13 0.78 -3.29
CA LEU A 26 3.81 -0.42 -2.79
C LEU A 26 4.18 -0.29 -1.30
N LEU A 27 4.60 0.90 -0.86
CA LEU A 27 4.89 1.17 0.56
C LEU A 27 3.60 1.13 1.38
N GLU A 28 2.53 1.77 0.91
CA GLU A 28 1.22 1.75 1.59
C GLU A 28 0.66 0.34 1.76
N ILE A 29 0.87 -0.54 0.77
CA ILE A 29 0.50 -1.96 0.86
C ILE A 29 1.28 -2.64 1.99
N GLY A 30 2.58 -2.35 2.13
CA GLY A 30 3.43 -2.88 3.21
C GLY A 30 2.93 -2.43 4.59
N VAL A 31 2.67 -1.13 4.74
CA VAL A 31 2.13 -0.55 5.98
C VAL A 31 0.77 -1.14 6.33
N ALA A 32 -0.17 -1.20 5.38
CA ALA A 32 -1.51 -1.75 5.63
C ALA A 32 -1.47 -3.24 6.01
N HIS A 33 -0.55 -4.00 5.42
CA HIS A 33 -0.33 -5.40 5.81
C HIS A 33 0.19 -5.50 7.25
N ASN A 34 1.18 -4.69 7.64
CA ASN A 34 1.71 -4.69 9.00
C ASN A 34 0.65 -4.25 10.02
N GLU A 35 -0.18 -3.27 9.69
CA GLU A 35 -1.33 -2.86 10.51
C GLU A 35 -2.34 -3.99 10.67
N TRP A 36 -2.66 -4.71 9.59
CA TRP A 36 -3.57 -5.86 9.64
C TRP A 36 -3.02 -6.99 10.51
N VAL A 37 -1.72 -7.30 10.41
CA VAL A 37 -1.06 -8.28 11.29
C VAL A 37 -1.09 -7.81 12.76
N ALA A 38 -0.77 -6.54 13.03
CA ALA A 38 -0.81 -6.00 14.38
C ALA A 38 -2.23 -6.00 14.98
N ALA A 39 -3.26 -5.75 14.16
CA ALA A 39 -4.65 -5.81 14.59
C ALA A 39 -5.10 -7.25 14.91
N GLN A 40 -4.63 -8.24 14.14
CA GLN A 40 -4.84 -9.66 14.47
C GLN A 40 -4.18 -10.03 15.81
N GLU A 41 -2.93 -9.62 16.04
CA GLU A 41 -2.24 -9.88 17.30
C GLU A 41 -2.94 -9.24 18.51
N ARG A 42 -3.58 -8.07 18.33
CA ARG A 42 -4.34 -7.42 19.41
C ARG A 42 -5.46 -8.31 19.95
N LEU A 43 -6.10 -9.11 19.11
CA LEU A 43 -7.17 -10.03 19.54
C LEU A 43 -6.68 -11.06 20.57
N ASN A 44 -5.38 -11.36 20.61
CA ASN A 44 -4.80 -12.30 21.58
C ASN A 44 -4.73 -11.73 23.01
N TYR A 45 -4.88 -10.42 23.19
CA TYR A 45 -4.62 -9.75 24.48
C TYR A 45 -5.81 -8.96 25.05
N VAL A 46 -6.87 -8.76 24.28
CA VAL A 46 -8.10 -8.07 24.75
C VAL A 46 -8.93 -9.01 25.62
N LEU A 47 -9.48 -8.48 26.72
CA LEU A 47 -10.22 -9.27 27.72
C LEU A 47 -11.64 -8.75 27.96
N ASP A 48 -11.86 -7.45 27.77
CA ASP A 48 -13.17 -6.81 27.93
C ASP A 48 -13.99 -6.95 26.66
N VAL A 49 -15.30 -7.16 26.79
CA VAL A 49 -16.23 -7.33 25.67
C VAL A 49 -16.19 -6.11 24.74
N ASP A 50 -16.19 -4.90 25.31
CA ASP A 50 -16.13 -3.67 24.51
C ASP A 50 -14.78 -3.55 23.75
N GLN A 51 -13.70 -4.07 24.33
CA GLN A 51 -12.38 -4.08 23.69
C GLN A 51 -12.30 -5.14 22.59
N ILE A 52 -12.97 -6.28 22.76
CA ILE A 52 -13.09 -7.32 21.75
C ILE A 52 -13.84 -6.78 20.53
N ASP A 53 -15.00 -6.15 20.74
CA ASP A 53 -15.80 -5.58 19.65
C ASP A 53 -15.01 -4.52 18.87
N TYR A 54 -14.32 -3.62 19.58
CA TYR A 54 -13.44 -2.65 18.96
C TYR A 54 -12.30 -3.30 18.17
N ALA A 55 -11.64 -4.32 18.75
CA ALA A 55 -10.51 -4.99 18.10
C ALA A 55 -10.93 -5.75 16.83
N VAL A 56 -12.10 -6.39 16.83
CA VAL A 56 -12.67 -7.05 15.65
C VAL A 56 -12.94 -6.02 14.57
N TYR A 57 -13.65 -4.92 14.88
CA TYR A 57 -13.93 -3.87 13.91
C TYR A 57 -12.66 -3.27 13.32
N ALA A 58 -11.65 -3.01 14.15
CA ALA A 58 -10.38 -2.47 13.71
C ALA A 58 -9.61 -3.46 12.80
N MET A 59 -9.65 -4.76 13.11
CA MET A 59 -9.04 -5.79 12.28
C MET A 59 -9.71 -5.87 10.90
N GLU A 60 -11.05 -5.91 10.86
CA GLU A 60 -11.80 -5.96 9.60
C GLU A 60 -11.54 -4.72 8.74
N ALA A 61 -11.48 -3.54 9.36
CA ALA A 61 -11.15 -2.30 8.65
C ALA A 61 -9.72 -2.33 8.05
N ALA A 62 -8.74 -2.83 8.80
CA ALA A 62 -7.37 -2.99 8.34
C ALA A 62 -7.26 -3.99 7.17
N GLU A 63 -7.97 -5.12 7.26
CA GLU A 63 -8.05 -6.11 6.18
C GLU A 63 -8.65 -5.48 4.90
N LYS A 64 -9.78 -4.78 5.02
CA LYS A 64 -10.43 -4.14 3.87
C LYS A 64 -9.54 -3.09 3.23
N ARG A 65 -8.81 -2.30 4.02
CA ARG A 65 -7.82 -1.34 3.51
C ARG A 65 -6.73 -2.06 2.71
N PHE A 66 -6.16 -3.13 3.25
CA PHE A 66 -5.14 -3.92 2.57
C PHE A 66 -5.66 -4.51 1.24
N GLU A 67 -6.84 -5.13 1.25
CA GLU A 67 -7.48 -5.67 0.05
C GLU A 67 -7.69 -4.59 -1.05
N MET A 68 -8.14 -3.39 -0.65
CA MET A 68 -8.34 -2.28 -1.57
C MET A 68 -7.04 -1.85 -2.24
N LEU A 69 -5.95 -1.74 -1.48
CA LEU A 69 -4.63 -1.38 -2.01
C LEU A 69 -4.07 -2.46 -2.95
N ILE A 70 -4.26 -3.75 -2.63
CA ILE A 70 -3.90 -4.86 -3.52
C ILE A 70 -4.70 -4.79 -4.84
N LYS A 71 -5.99 -4.47 -4.80
CA LYS A 71 -6.80 -4.26 -6.01
C LYS A 71 -6.28 -3.09 -6.84
N GLN A 72 -5.88 -1.98 -6.20
CA GLN A 72 -5.27 -0.85 -6.89
C GLN A 72 -3.95 -1.23 -7.57
N ALA A 73 -3.09 -1.99 -6.90
CA ALA A 73 -1.82 -2.47 -7.47
C ALA A 73 -2.05 -3.36 -8.70
N LYS A 74 -3.04 -4.26 -8.64
CA LYS A 74 -3.43 -5.09 -9.79
C LYS A 74 -3.90 -4.24 -10.98
N ASN A 75 -4.71 -3.21 -10.72
CA ASN A 75 -5.17 -2.29 -11.77
C ASN A 75 -4.02 -1.49 -12.39
N MET A 76 -2.92 -1.28 -11.66
CA MET A 76 -1.68 -0.68 -12.14
C MET A 76 -0.71 -1.67 -12.81
N ASN A 77 -1.08 -2.95 -12.94
CA ASN A 77 -0.24 -4.05 -13.43
C ASN A 77 1.06 -4.24 -12.61
N LEU A 78 1.02 -3.96 -11.31
CA LEU A 78 2.13 -4.26 -10.40
C LEU A 78 2.12 -5.75 -10.06
N SER A 79 3.29 -6.39 -10.09
CA SER A 79 3.43 -7.81 -9.80
C SER A 79 3.57 -8.10 -8.30
N ALA A 80 3.38 -9.35 -7.91
CA ALA A 80 3.66 -9.80 -6.54
C ALA A 80 5.13 -9.57 -6.13
N ILE A 81 6.07 -9.61 -7.09
CA ILE A 81 7.48 -9.32 -6.86
C ILE A 81 7.68 -7.83 -6.53
N ASP A 82 6.95 -6.94 -7.19
CA ASP A 82 7.03 -5.50 -6.91
C ASP A 82 6.49 -5.19 -5.52
N VAL A 83 5.37 -5.83 -5.13
CA VAL A 83 4.80 -5.75 -3.78
C VAL A 83 5.79 -6.26 -2.73
N TYR A 84 6.40 -7.42 -2.97
CA TYR A 84 7.41 -7.98 -2.07
C TYR A 84 8.63 -7.05 -1.91
N LYS A 85 9.16 -6.51 -3.01
CA LYS A 85 10.28 -5.55 -2.97
C LYS A 85 9.93 -4.28 -2.21
N GLY A 86 8.72 -3.75 -2.40
CA GLY A 86 8.22 -2.61 -1.63
C GLY A 86 8.25 -2.85 -0.13
N ARG A 87 7.85 -4.06 0.31
CA ARG A 87 7.89 -4.46 1.73
C ARG A 87 9.31 -4.57 2.29
N VAL A 88 10.27 -5.09 1.51
CA VAL A 88 11.65 -5.31 1.98
C VAL A 88 12.43 -4.00 2.14
N MET A 89 12.10 -2.97 1.35
CA MET A 89 12.82 -1.68 1.40
C MET A 89 12.46 -0.80 2.62
N GLU A 90 11.51 -1.24 3.46
CA GLU A 90 11.09 -0.53 4.68
C GLU A 90 11.78 -1.04 5.97
N GLY A 91 12.58 -2.12 5.87
CA GLY A 91 13.37 -2.69 6.98
C GLY A 91 14.85 -2.35 6.90
#